data_AF-A0A131YLD2-F1
#
_entry.id   AF-A0A131YLD2-F1
#
_cell.length_a   1.000
_cell.length_b   1.000
_cell.length_c   1.000
_cell.angle_alpha   90.00
_cell.angle_beta   90.00
_cell.angle_gamma   90.00
#
_symmetry.space_group_name_H-M   'P 1'
#
loop_
_entity.id
_entity.type
_entity.pdbx_description
1 polymer ?
#
loop_
_entity_poly.entity_id
_entity_poly.type
_entity_poly.pdbx_seq_one_letter_code
_entity_poly.pdbx_strand_id
1 'polypeptide(L)'
;MPVWFPKDNYYQWWAMFRPCTTQRLFLTRMLPNEDAVLYVDTDVIFVHPIEDFWRKFYAMNEWQMAGMAPETESYKHNVYIKEARHPFFQPFALNAGLLMMNLTRLRAFDLEKRVKRAKQEFEGRVPWGDQDLLNIVFSRYPQGVFTFTCRWNYRGEHCHGEALCTDGPIAVVHASRKMVLDHLEPAFVSLHRTMQNFKLGQNLVDDFIDPLNESLQQTTVTGCTRELRKQLHLLRLSASRVDKITAQASATNKT
;
A
#
# COMPACT_ATOMS: atom_id res chain seq x y z
N MET A 1 10.86 14.28 0.29
CA MET A 1 10.27 15.40 -0.49
C MET A 1 9.40 16.22 0.45
N PRO A 2 9.53 17.55 0.50
CA PRO A 2 8.66 18.38 1.34
C PRO A 2 7.21 18.30 0.86
N VAL A 3 6.26 18.51 1.77
CA VAL A 3 4.84 18.59 1.40
C VAL A 3 4.61 19.80 0.50
N TRP A 4 3.93 19.56 -0.62
CA TRP A 4 3.72 20.53 -1.69
C TRP A 4 2.31 20.38 -2.25
N PHE A 5 1.66 21.53 -2.48
CA PHE A 5 0.36 21.63 -3.13
C PHE A 5 0.37 22.80 -4.13
N PRO A 6 -0.53 22.81 -5.12
CA PRO A 6 -0.76 23.99 -5.96
C PRO A 6 -1.03 25.24 -5.10
N LYS A 7 -0.55 26.41 -5.54
CA LYS A 7 -0.80 27.68 -4.83
C LYS A 7 -2.30 27.98 -4.74
N ASP A 8 -3.02 27.73 -5.82
CA ASP A 8 -4.46 27.82 -5.89
C ASP A 8 -5.10 26.77 -4.97
N ASN A 9 -5.90 27.24 -4.01
CA ASN A 9 -6.54 26.42 -2.98
C ASN A 9 -5.56 25.65 -2.07
N TYR A 10 -4.32 26.12 -1.90
CA TYR A 10 -3.29 25.48 -1.05
C TYR A 10 -3.83 25.02 0.31
N TYR A 11 -4.44 25.94 1.07
CA TYR A 11 -4.95 25.65 2.41
C TYR A 11 -6.11 24.65 2.41
N GLN A 12 -6.92 24.60 1.35
CA GLN A 12 -8.00 23.63 1.24
C GLN A 12 -7.46 22.21 1.03
N TRP A 13 -6.38 22.05 0.25
CA TRP A 13 -5.72 20.75 0.07
C TRP A 13 -4.97 20.32 1.32
N TRP A 14 -4.26 21.26 1.94
CA TRP A 14 -3.54 21.01 3.19
C TRP A 14 -4.48 20.54 4.32
N ALA A 15 -5.63 21.19 4.47
CA ALA A 15 -6.58 20.91 5.54
C ALA A 15 -7.55 19.75 5.26
N MET A 16 -7.50 19.13 4.08
CA MET A 16 -8.48 18.11 3.67
C MET A 16 -8.45 16.85 4.54
N PHE A 17 -7.25 16.33 4.80
CA PHE A 17 -7.07 15.07 5.52
C PHE A 17 -5.70 15.04 6.20
N ARG A 18 -4.76 14.22 5.71
CA ARG A 18 -3.35 14.25 6.12
C ARG A 18 -2.52 14.87 4.99
N PRO A 19 -1.79 15.97 5.22
CA PRO A 19 -1.07 16.67 4.15
C PRO A 19 -0.16 15.76 3.31
N CYS A 20 0.57 14.84 3.96
CA CYS A 20 1.45 13.89 3.27
C CYS A 20 0.69 12.86 2.41
N THR A 21 -0.54 12.50 2.79
CA THR A 21 -1.36 11.58 2.00
C THR A 21 -1.97 12.32 0.82
N THR A 22 -2.59 13.48 1.07
CA THR A 22 -3.24 14.30 0.03
C THR A 22 -2.28 14.74 -1.07
N GLN A 23 -1.00 14.93 -0.75
CA GLN A 23 0.04 15.26 -1.73
C GLN A 23 0.11 14.25 -2.89
N ARG A 24 -0.24 12.97 -2.68
CA ARG A 24 -0.19 11.91 -3.71
C ARG A 24 -1.02 12.25 -4.95
N LEU A 25 -2.10 13.02 -4.79
CA LEU A 25 -2.98 13.46 -5.87
C LEU A 25 -2.28 14.38 -6.89
N PHE A 26 -1.13 14.95 -6.53
CA PHE A 26 -0.39 15.94 -7.33
C PHE A 26 0.96 15.42 -7.84
N LEU A 27 1.25 14.11 -7.68
CA LEU A 27 2.52 13.53 -8.10
C LEU A 27 2.78 13.69 -9.61
N THR A 28 1.73 13.70 -10.44
CA THR A 28 1.84 13.94 -11.88
C THR A 28 2.49 15.28 -12.23
N ARG A 29 2.33 16.28 -11.35
CA ARG A 29 2.87 17.64 -11.50
C ARG A 29 4.19 17.82 -10.74
N MET A 30 4.32 17.19 -9.57
CA MET A 30 5.53 17.28 -8.75
C MET A 30 6.71 16.53 -9.35
N LEU A 31 6.42 15.47 -10.10
CA LEU A 31 7.39 14.59 -10.74
C LEU A 31 7.15 14.62 -12.26
N PRO A 32 7.55 15.73 -12.93
CA PRO A 32 7.24 15.94 -14.34
C PRO A 32 8.05 15.04 -15.29
N ASN A 33 9.19 14.50 -14.82
CA ASN A 33 10.15 13.77 -15.66
C ASN A 33 10.08 12.26 -15.44
N GLU A 34 9.36 11.83 -14.42
CA GLU A 34 9.21 10.44 -14.02
C GLU A 34 8.01 9.82 -14.74
N ASP A 35 8.22 8.64 -15.32
CA ASP A 35 7.17 7.91 -16.03
C ASP A 35 6.22 7.17 -15.11
N ALA A 36 6.74 6.63 -14.01
CA ALA A 36 5.98 5.85 -13.05
C ALA A 36 6.55 5.99 -11.64
N VAL A 37 5.68 5.85 -10.65
CA VAL A 37 6.07 5.82 -9.23
C VAL A 37 5.25 4.78 -8.48
N LEU A 38 5.88 4.20 -7.46
CA LEU A 38 5.20 3.44 -6.43
C LEU A 38 5.11 4.32 -5.19
N TYR A 39 3.90 4.79 -4.87
CA TYR A 39 3.63 5.51 -3.64
C TYR A 39 3.34 4.52 -2.50
N VAL A 40 3.94 4.76 -1.33
CA VAL A 40 3.89 3.87 -0.18
C VAL A 40 3.64 4.69 1.09
N ASP A 41 2.60 4.34 1.86
CA ASP A 41 2.37 4.90 3.19
C ASP A 41 3.46 4.47 4.17
N THR A 42 3.74 5.31 5.18
CA THR A 42 4.87 5.09 6.11
C THR A 42 4.71 3.90 7.03
N ASP A 43 3.50 3.32 7.10
CA ASP A 43 3.16 2.15 7.92
C ASP A 43 2.97 0.88 7.07
N VAL A 44 3.51 0.88 5.85
CA VAL A 44 3.57 -0.26 4.93
C VAL A 44 4.96 -0.90 4.95
N ILE A 45 5.02 -2.22 5.11
CA ILE A 45 6.25 -3.02 5.06
C ILE A 45 6.18 -4.06 3.95
N PHE A 46 7.25 -4.14 3.16
CA PHE A 46 7.44 -5.19 2.15
C PHE A 46 8.14 -6.39 2.80
N VAL A 47 7.53 -7.56 2.71
CA VAL A 47 8.12 -8.85 3.13
C VAL A 47 8.41 -9.76 1.93
N HIS A 48 8.40 -9.17 0.74
CA HIS A 48 8.73 -9.76 -0.55
C HIS A 48 9.41 -8.68 -1.42
N PRO A 49 10.28 -9.05 -2.38
CA PRO A 49 10.91 -8.12 -3.31
C PRO A 49 9.97 -7.05 -3.89
N ILE A 50 10.34 -5.79 -3.72
CA ILE A 50 9.58 -4.62 -4.22
C ILE A 50 9.60 -4.54 -5.75
N GLU A 51 10.64 -5.11 -6.38
CA GLU A 51 10.86 -5.14 -7.82
C GLU A 51 9.74 -5.88 -8.58
N ASP A 52 9.00 -6.76 -7.90
CA ASP A 52 7.83 -7.42 -8.48
C ASP A 52 6.72 -6.43 -8.85
N PHE A 53 6.68 -5.23 -8.27
CA PHE A 53 5.78 -4.17 -8.72
C PHE A 53 6.11 -3.69 -10.13
N TRP A 54 7.39 -3.66 -10.52
CA TRP A 54 7.74 -3.29 -11.90
C TRP A 54 7.22 -4.30 -12.91
N ARG A 55 7.21 -5.59 -12.57
CA ARG A 55 6.55 -6.61 -13.40
C ARG A 55 5.05 -6.34 -13.55
N LYS A 56 4.39 -5.86 -12.50
CA LYS A 56 2.97 -5.47 -12.56
C LYS A 56 2.76 -4.24 -13.44
N PHE A 57 3.65 -3.25 -13.40
CA PHE A 57 3.61 -2.12 -14.34
C PHE A 57 3.71 -2.58 -15.79
N TYR A 58 4.62 -3.51 -16.10
CA TYR A 58 4.73 -4.08 -17.45
C TYR A 58 3.52 -4.94 -17.86
N ALA A 59 2.80 -5.50 -16.89
CA ALA A 59 1.57 -6.26 -17.13
C ALA A 59 0.33 -5.36 -17.30
N MET A 60 0.43 -4.05 -17.06
CA MET A 60 -0.69 -3.13 -17.30
C MET A 60 -1.05 -3.11 -18.79
N ASN A 61 -2.34 -3.29 -19.08
CA ASN A 61 -2.84 -3.07 -20.44
C ASN A 61 -2.74 -1.58 -20.83
N GLU A 62 -3.10 -1.23 -22.06
CA GLU A 62 -2.99 0.14 -22.59
C GLU A 62 -3.81 1.20 -21.82
N TRP A 63 -4.89 0.80 -21.15
CA TRP A 63 -5.81 1.69 -20.43
C TRP A 63 -5.41 1.92 -18.98
N GLN A 64 -4.74 0.94 -18.36
CA GLN A 64 -4.40 0.96 -16.95
C GLN A 64 -3.34 2.02 -16.63
N MET A 65 -3.64 2.89 -15.68
CA MET A 65 -2.80 4.04 -15.32
C MET A 65 -2.52 4.11 -13.82
N ALA A 66 -3.29 3.40 -13.00
CA ALA A 66 -3.05 3.24 -11.59
C ALA A 66 -3.21 1.78 -11.18
N GLY A 67 -2.58 1.38 -10.09
CA GLY A 67 -2.79 0.05 -9.50
C GLY A 67 -2.88 0.13 -7.99
N MET A 68 -3.89 -0.54 -7.43
CA MET A 68 -4.25 -0.51 -6.01
C MET A 68 -4.88 -1.85 -5.60
N ALA A 69 -4.88 -2.16 -4.31
CA ALA A 69 -5.68 -3.25 -3.75
C ALA A 69 -7.08 -2.77 -3.38
N PRO A 70 -8.06 -3.68 -3.22
CA PRO A 70 -9.31 -3.38 -2.55
C PRO A 70 -9.11 -2.78 -1.14
N GLU A 71 -10.07 -1.97 -0.66
CA GLU A 71 -10.09 -1.54 0.75
C GLU A 71 -10.21 -2.74 1.69
N THR A 72 -11.08 -3.69 1.34
CA THR A 72 -11.23 -4.99 2.00
C THR A 72 -12.04 -5.94 1.12
N GLU A 73 -11.73 -7.23 1.13
CA GLU A 73 -12.45 -8.29 0.42
C GLU A 73 -13.70 -8.80 1.19
N SER A 74 -14.25 -7.99 2.09
CA SER A 74 -15.42 -8.35 2.91
C SER A 74 -16.59 -7.40 2.69
N TYR A 75 -17.66 -7.84 2.02
CA TYR A 75 -18.91 -7.08 1.89
C TYR A 75 -19.48 -6.66 3.26
N LYS A 76 -19.37 -7.53 4.27
CA LYS A 76 -19.92 -7.29 5.61
C LYS A 76 -19.18 -6.19 6.35
N HIS A 77 -17.87 -6.01 6.14
CA HIS A 77 -17.05 -5.04 6.90
C HIS A 77 -16.57 -3.87 6.05
N ASN A 78 -16.90 -3.84 4.76
CA ASN A 78 -16.56 -2.74 3.90
C ASN A 78 -17.29 -1.45 4.30
N VAL A 79 -16.55 -0.47 4.78
CA VAL A 79 -17.09 0.82 5.23
C VAL A 79 -17.66 1.65 4.08
N TYR A 80 -17.11 1.51 2.86
CA TYR A 80 -17.63 2.23 1.70
C TYR A 80 -19.04 1.75 1.34
N ILE A 81 -19.28 0.43 1.36
CA ILE A 81 -20.62 -0.13 1.10
C ILE A 81 -21.66 0.37 2.12
N LYS A 82 -21.25 0.56 3.38
CA LYS A 82 -22.15 0.96 4.46
C LYS A 82 -22.39 2.46 4.58
N GLU A 83 -21.34 3.24 4.37
CA GLU A 83 -21.30 4.63 4.83
C GLU A 83 -20.95 5.64 3.73
N ALA A 84 -20.37 5.22 2.59
CA ALA A 84 -19.97 6.17 1.55
C ALA A 84 -21.18 6.89 0.95
N ARG A 85 -21.10 8.22 0.91
CA ARG A 85 -22.12 9.11 0.29
C ARG A 85 -21.69 9.63 -1.08
N HIS A 86 -20.79 8.90 -1.72
CA HIS A 86 -20.21 9.16 -3.03
C HIS A 86 -19.93 7.84 -3.75
N PRO A 87 -19.83 7.85 -5.09
CA PRO A 87 -19.40 6.68 -5.85
C PRO A 87 -18.00 6.22 -5.43
N PHE A 88 -17.78 4.92 -5.48
CA PHE A 88 -16.48 4.30 -5.26
C PHE A 88 -16.26 3.14 -6.23
N PHE A 89 -15.00 2.75 -6.40
CA PHE A 89 -14.61 1.68 -7.31
C PHE A 89 -15.20 0.35 -6.84
N GLN A 90 -16.02 -0.29 -7.67
CA GLN A 90 -16.72 -1.50 -7.27
C GLN A 90 -15.82 -2.75 -7.35
N PRO A 91 -16.09 -3.78 -6.52
CA PRO A 91 -17.16 -3.84 -5.51
C PRO A 91 -16.74 -3.31 -4.12
N PHE A 92 -15.44 -3.08 -3.89
CA PHE A 92 -14.89 -2.97 -2.54
C PHE A 92 -14.18 -1.67 -2.22
N ALA A 93 -14.25 -0.66 -3.09
CA ALA A 93 -13.38 0.51 -3.06
C ALA A 93 -11.89 0.12 -3.16
N LEU A 94 -11.04 1.11 -3.41
CA LEU A 94 -9.59 0.96 -3.48
C LEU A 94 -8.95 1.51 -2.22
N ASN A 95 -7.93 0.82 -1.73
CA ASN A 95 -7.03 1.31 -0.70
C ASN A 95 -5.87 2.08 -1.33
N ALA A 96 -5.59 3.29 -0.85
CA ALA A 96 -4.57 4.13 -1.43
C ALA A 96 -3.18 3.94 -0.78
N GLY A 97 -3.04 3.17 0.30
CA GLY A 97 -1.79 3.09 1.07
C GLY A 97 -0.61 2.49 0.33
N LEU A 98 -0.89 1.71 -0.72
CA LEU A 98 0.07 1.32 -1.74
C LEU A 98 -0.53 1.61 -3.11
N LEU A 99 0.09 2.54 -3.84
CA LEU A 99 -0.47 3.07 -5.07
C LEU A 99 0.60 3.07 -6.17
N MET A 100 0.39 2.22 -7.17
CA MET A 100 1.13 2.25 -8.43
C MET A 100 0.57 3.38 -9.29
N MET A 101 1.42 4.25 -9.81
CA MET A 101 1.02 5.36 -10.67
C MET A 101 1.86 5.37 -11.94
N ASN A 102 1.25 5.13 -13.09
CA ASN A 102 1.85 5.45 -14.38
C ASN A 102 1.61 6.94 -14.63
N LEU A 103 2.59 7.77 -14.25
CA LEU A 103 2.48 9.21 -14.30
C LEU A 103 2.31 9.73 -15.73
N THR A 104 2.91 9.07 -16.72
CA THR A 104 2.73 9.43 -18.13
C THR A 104 1.26 9.30 -18.57
N ARG A 105 0.60 8.18 -18.25
CA ARG A 105 -0.83 7.99 -18.53
C ARG A 105 -1.71 8.88 -17.66
N LEU A 106 -1.39 9.05 -16.38
CA LEU A 106 -2.17 9.92 -15.47
C LEU A 106 -2.11 11.40 -15.85
N ARG A 107 -0.99 11.87 -16.42
CA ARG A 107 -0.86 13.21 -17.02
C ARG A 107 -1.76 13.34 -18.26
N ALA A 108 -1.71 12.38 -19.18
CA ALA A 108 -2.57 12.37 -20.37
C ALA A 108 -4.06 12.27 -20.00
N PHE A 109 -4.38 11.55 -18.92
CA PHE A 109 -5.72 11.45 -18.36
C PHE A 109 -6.15 12.70 -17.58
N ASP A 110 -5.24 13.63 -17.28
CA ASP A 110 -5.50 14.83 -16.47
C ASP A 110 -6.18 14.48 -15.13
N LEU A 111 -5.50 13.64 -14.34
CA LEU A 111 -5.95 13.22 -13.01
C LEU A 111 -6.26 14.44 -12.12
N GLU A 112 -5.36 15.44 -12.11
CA GLU A 112 -5.46 16.62 -11.22
C GLU A 112 -6.78 17.37 -11.43
N LYS A 113 -7.19 17.60 -12.68
CA LYS A 113 -8.48 18.25 -12.99
C LYS A 113 -9.67 17.41 -12.53
N ARG A 114 -9.59 16.08 -12.66
CA ARG A 114 -10.67 15.17 -12.28
C ARG A 114 -10.83 15.08 -10.76
N VAL A 115 -9.73 15.01 -10.01
CA VAL A 115 -9.80 15.04 -8.53
C VAL A 115 -10.27 16.39 -8.02
N LYS A 116 -9.87 17.51 -8.66
CA LYS A 116 -10.41 18.85 -8.37
C LYS A 116 -11.93 18.90 -8.57
N ARG A 117 -12.43 18.37 -9.69
CA ARG A 117 -13.87 18.28 -9.96
C ARG A 117 -14.60 17.37 -8.96
N ALA A 118 -14.03 16.20 -8.65
CA ALA A 118 -14.61 15.28 -7.67
C ALA A 118 -14.69 15.93 -6.27
N LYS A 119 -13.65 16.67 -5.86
CA LYS A 119 -13.66 17.42 -4.59
C LYS A 119 -14.80 18.43 -4.52
N GLN A 120 -15.03 19.18 -5.60
CA GLN A 120 -16.11 20.16 -5.67
C GLN A 120 -17.48 19.48 -5.67
N GLU A 121 -17.65 18.42 -6.46
CA GLU A 121 -18.91 17.71 -6.60
C GLU A 121 -19.35 17.00 -5.30
N PHE A 122 -18.39 16.47 -4.54
CA PHE A 122 -18.62 15.71 -3.31
C PHE A 122 -18.11 16.44 -2.06
N GLU A 123 -18.13 17.77 -2.08
CA GLU A 123 -17.75 18.59 -0.93
C GLU A 123 -18.55 18.19 0.33
N GLY A 124 -17.84 18.06 1.46
CA GLY A 124 -18.42 17.60 2.73
C GLY A 124 -18.81 16.11 2.78
N ARG A 125 -18.57 15.35 1.70
CA ARG A 125 -18.94 13.93 1.59
C ARG A 125 -17.76 13.02 1.29
N VAL A 126 -16.53 13.45 1.55
CA VAL A 126 -15.29 12.70 1.33
C VAL A 126 -14.51 12.48 2.63
N PRO A 127 -15.05 11.70 3.59
CA PRO A 127 -14.46 11.55 4.92
C PRO A 127 -13.08 10.88 4.93
N TRP A 128 -12.73 10.12 3.89
CA TRP A 128 -11.41 9.49 3.69
C TRP A 128 -10.53 10.27 2.70
N GLY A 129 -10.89 11.53 2.42
CA GLY A 129 -10.01 12.52 1.79
C GLY A 129 -9.49 12.10 0.42
N ASP A 130 -8.18 11.94 0.30
CA ASP A 130 -7.53 11.64 -0.96
C ASP A 130 -7.90 10.28 -1.55
N GLN A 131 -8.11 9.26 -0.69
CA GLN A 131 -8.56 7.94 -1.11
C GLN A 131 -9.97 8.00 -1.72
N ASP A 132 -10.87 8.85 -1.19
CA ASP A 132 -12.20 9.03 -1.75
C ASP A 132 -12.16 9.66 -3.12
N LEU A 133 -11.32 10.67 -3.32
CA LEU A 133 -11.19 11.33 -4.61
C LEU A 133 -10.68 10.35 -5.69
N LEU A 134 -9.73 9.49 -5.35
CA LEU A 134 -9.29 8.41 -6.24
C LEU A 134 -10.43 7.42 -6.53
N ASN A 135 -11.16 6.99 -5.50
CA ASN A 135 -12.30 6.08 -5.65
C ASN A 135 -13.43 6.66 -6.52
N ILE A 136 -13.78 7.94 -6.33
CA ILE A 136 -14.79 8.64 -7.12
C ILE A 136 -14.35 8.71 -8.58
N VAL A 137 -13.10 9.12 -8.84
CA VAL A 137 -12.58 9.20 -10.20
C VAL A 137 -12.57 7.81 -10.84
N PHE A 138 -11.97 6.81 -10.21
CA PHE A 138 -11.85 5.48 -10.81
C PHE A 138 -13.17 4.70 -10.86
N SER A 139 -14.19 5.05 -10.07
CA SER A 139 -15.55 4.52 -10.27
C SER A 139 -16.12 4.85 -11.65
N ARG A 140 -15.71 5.98 -12.24
CA ARG A 140 -16.12 6.44 -13.58
C ARG A 140 -15.24 5.89 -14.70
N TYR A 141 -14.05 5.41 -14.36
CA TYR A 141 -13.04 4.91 -15.31
C TYR A 141 -12.41 3.61 -14.80
N PRO A 142 -13.21 2.55 -14.56
CA PRO A 142 -12.71 1.34 -13.91
C PRO A 142 -11.64 0.60 -14.74
N GLN A 143 -11.67 0.71 -16.06
CA GLN A 143 -10.65 0.17 -16.97
C GLN A 143 -9.26 0.77 -16.76
N GLY A 144 -9.19 1.93 -16.10
CA GLY A 144 -7.93 2.61 -15.77
C GLY A 144 -7.17 2.00 -14.60
N VAL A 145 -7.73 0.99 -13.92
CA VAL A 145 -7.15 0.42 -12.70
C VAL A 145 -6.65 -1.01 -12.92
N PHE A 146 -5.43 -1.27 -12.49
CA PHE A 146 -4.88 -2.60 -12.29
C PHE A 146 -5.08 -3.00 -10.82
N THR A 147 -6.04 -3.87 -10.54
CA THR A 147 -6.28 -4.31 -9.17
C THR A 147 -5.34 -5.45 -8.80
N PHE A 148 -4.54 -5.28 -7.75
CA PHE A 148 -3.79 -6.38 -7.15
C PHE A 148 -4.49 -6.93 -5.90
N THR A 149 -4.20 -8.17 -5.56
CA THR A 149 -4.85 -8.93 -4.47
C THR A 149 -4.39 -8.47 -3.08
N CYS A 150 -5.14 -8.89 -2.05
CA CYS A 150 -4.80 -8.74 -0.62
C CYS A 150 -3.35 -9.11 -0.27
N ARG A 151 -2.69 -10.00 -1.03
CA ARG A 151 -1.28 -10.34 -0.89
C ARG A 151 -0.38 -9.09 -0.83
N TRP A 152 -0.75 -8.06 -1.58
CA TRP A 152 -0.01 -6.82 -1.74
C TRP A 152 -0.59 -5.67 -0.89
N ASN A 153 -1.53 -5.97 0.02
CA ASN A 153 -2.10 -5.02 0.97
C ASN A 153 -2.66 -5.76 2.21
N TYR A 154 -1.84 -6.61 2.84
CA TYR A 154 -2.27 -7.42 3.96
C TYR A 154 -2.44 -6.55 5.21
N ARG A 155 -3.69 -6.35 5.61
CA ARG A 155 -4.12 -5.55 6.77
C ARG A 155 -4.72 -6.40 7.89
N GLY A 156 -4.95 -5.78 9.05
CA GLY A 156 -5.53 -6.44 10.23
C GLY A 156 -6.86 -7.16 9.97
N GLU A 157 -7.70 -6.68 9.06
CA GLU A 157 -8.96 -7.35 8.71
C GLU A 157 -8.77 -8.81 8.23
N HIS A 158 -7.60 -9.12 7.64
CA HIS A 158 -7.31 -10.44 7.08
C HIS A 158 -6.91 -11.49 8.13
N CYS A 159 -6.57 -11.08 9.35
CA CYS A 159 -6.14 -11.99 10.41
C CYS A 159 -7.11 -12.09 11.60
N HIS A 160 -8.11 -11.20 11.68
CA HIS A 160 -9.20 -11.36 12.63
C HIS A 160 -10.35 -12.23 12.10
N GLY A 161 -10.16 -12.90 10.94
CA GLY A 161 -11.08 -13.90 10.39
C GLY A 161 -12.26 -13.33 9.61
N GLU A 162 -12.19 -12.06 9.20
CA GLU A 162 -13.33 -11.34 8.61
C GLU A 162 -13.22 -11.11 7.10
N ALA A 163 -11.99 -11.05 6.58
CA ALA A 163 -11.66 -11.07 5.16
C ALA A 163 -10.65 -12.20 4.92
N LEU A 164 -10.90 -13.10 3.97
CA LEU A 164 -9.97 -14.17 3.65
C LEU A 164 -8.98 -13.67 2.60
N CYS A 165 -7.71 -13.51 3.00
CA CYS A 165 -6.64 -13.35 2.03
C CYS A 165 -6.14 -14.72 1.59
N THR A 166 -6.66 -15.21 0.46
CA THR A 166 -6.32 -16.54 -0.09
C THR A 166 -5.09 -16.53 -1.00
N ASP A 167 -4.67 -15.35 -1.46
CA ASP A 167 -3.45 -15.19 -2.24
C ASP A 167 -2.24 -15.08 -1.30
N GLY A 168 -1.40 -16.12 -1.28
CA GLY A 168 -0.27 -16.25 -0.36
C GLY A 168 1.00 -16.78 -1.03
N PRO A 169 2.18 -16.62 -0.40
CA PRO A 169 2.44 -15.86 0.84
C PRO A 169 2.21 -14.36 0.70
N ILE A 170 1.94 -13.67 1.81
CA ILE A 170 1.80 -12.19 1.81
C ILE A 170 3.10 -11.55 1.34
N ALA A 171 2.97 -10.45 0.63
CA ALA A 171 4.09 -9.69 0.08
C ALA A 171 4.23 -8.31 0.72
N VAL A 172 3.11 -7.72 1.13
CA VAL A 172 3.08 -6.39 1.73
C VAL A 172 2.12 -6.39 2.90
N VAL A 173 2.58 -5.88 4.04
CA VAL A 173 1.79 -5.69 5.25
C VAL A 173 1.53 -4.20 5.44
N HIS A 174 0.27 -3.81 5.55
CA HIS A 174 -0.17 -2.44 5.75
C HIS A 174 -0.86 -2.36 7.12
N ALA A 175 -0.21 -1.71 8.09
CA ALA A 175 -0.78 -1.63 9.44
C ALA A 175 -2.05 -0.78 9.45
N SER A 176 -2.04 0.37 8.77
CA SER A 176 -3.16 1.31 8.63
C SER A 176 -3.71 1.83 9.98
N ARG A 177 -4.54 2.88 9.94
CA ARG A 177 -5.34 3.35 11.10
C ARG A 177 -4.57 3.50 12.42
N LYS A 178 -3.30 3.95 12.34
CA LYS A 178 -2.40 4.11 13.50
C LYS A 178 -2.13 2.84 14.30
N MET A 179 -2.40 1.66 13.75
CA MET A 179 -2.30 0.37 14.45
C MET A 179 -0.96 0.17 15.16
N VAL A 180 0.14 0.61 14.55
CA VAL A 180 1.48 0.49 15.14
C VAL A 180 1.79 1.62 16.12
N LEU A 181 1.33 2.84 15.84
CA LEU A 181 1.54 4.01 16.70
C LEU A 181 0.81 3.86 18.04
N ASP A 182 -0.44 3.40 18.00
CA ASP A 182 -1.30 3.25 19.17
C ASP A 182 -1.18 1.85 19.79
N HIS A 183 -0.23 1.02 19.30
CA HIS A 183 0.04 -0.34 19.77
C HIS A 183 -1.18 -1.28 19.80
N LEU A 184 -2.06 -1.17 18.79
CA LEU A 184 -3.36 -1.85 18.77
C LEU A 184 -3.27 -3.34 18.40
N GLU A 185 -2.32 -3.72 17.56
CA GLU A 185 -2.14 -5.12 17.13
C GLU A 185 -0.69 -5.57 17.35
N PRO A 186 -0.43 -6.40 18.38
CA PRO A 186 0.92 -6.81 18.79
C PRO A 186 1.76 -7.42 17.67
N ALA A 187 1.14 -8.20 16.77
CA ALA A 187 1.88 -8.85 15.68
C ALA A 187 2.42 -7.85 14.65
N PHE A 188 1.63 -6.81 14.32
CA PHE A 188 2.03 -5.74 13.41
C PHE A 188 3.07 -4.82 14.06
N VAL A 189 2.94 -4.55 15.37
CA VAL A 189 3.96 -3.81 16.13
C VAL A 189 5.29 -4.56 16.13
N SER A 190 5.27 -5.88 16.38
CA SER A 190 6.47 -6.73 16.31
C SER A 190 7.11 -6.66 14.92
N LEU A 191 6.33 -6.83 13.85
CA LEU A 191 6.83 -6.74 12.48
C LEU A 191 7.53 -5.41 12.18
N HIS A 192 6.88 -4.29 12.48
CA HIS A 192 7.44 -2.96 12.20
C HIS A 192 8.67 -2.66 13.05
N ARG A 193 8.68 -3.05 14.33
CA ARG A 193 9.86 -2.88 15.20
C ARG A 193 11.04 -3.72 14.72
N THR A 194 10.82 -4.96 14.32
CA THR A 194 11.89 -5.79 13.74
C THR A 194 12.44 -5.18 12.46
N MET A 195 11.57 -4.67 11.58
CA MET A 195 12.01 -3.99 10.35
C MET A 195 12.79 -2.69 10.65
N GLN A 196 12.38 -1.92 11.67
CA GLN A 196 13.12 -0.73 12.10
C GLN A 196 14.53 -1.04 12.61
N ASN A 197 14.73 -2.21 13.21
CA ASN A 197 16.03 -2.65 13.72
C ASN A 197 16.90 -3.30 12.64
N PHE A 198 16.29 -3.80 11.55
CA PHE A 198 17.00 -4.38 10.42
C PHE A 198 17.77 -3.29 9.65
N LYS A 199 19.03 -3.55 9.32
CA LYS A 199 19.84 -2.65 8.49
C LYS A 199 19.94 -3.19 7.08
N LEU A 200 19.68 -2.31 6.10
CA LEU A 200 19.81 -2.67 4.68
C LEU A 200 21.21 -3.22 4.37
N GLY A 201 21.25 -4.32 3.62
CA GLY A 201 22.48 -5.04 3.27
C GLY A 201 22.87 -6.18 4.22
N GLN A 202 22.19 -6.30 5.37
CA GLN A 202 22.29 -7.48 6.23
C GLN A 202 21.58 -8.70 5.64
N ASN A 203 21.80 -9.87 6.23
CA ASN A 203 21.17 -11.12 5.80
C ASN A 203 19.70 -11.13 6.24
N LEU A 204 18.76 -11.24 5.31
CA LEU A 204 17.34 -11.18 5.63
C LEU A 204 16.88 -12.35 6.49
N VAL A 205 17.46 -13.54 6.30
CA VAL A 205 17.10 -14.71 7.12
C VAL A 205 17.53 -14.48 8.57
N ASP A 206 18.82 -14.21 8.78
CA ASP A 206 19.44 -14.18 10.11
C ASP A 206 19.13 -12.86 10.85
N ASP A 207 19.11 -11.74 10.15
CA ASP A 207 18.99 -10.40 10.75
C ASP A 207 17.55 -9.82 10.70
N PHE A 208 16.60 -10.47 9.99
CA PHE A 208 15.19 -10.04 9.98
C PHE A 208 14.19 -11.16 10.30
N ILE A 209 14.21 -12.28 9.58
CA ILE A 209 13.21 -13.35 9.75
C ILE A 209 13.34 -14.06 11.11
N ASP A 210 14.56 -14.37 11.54
CA ASP A 210 14.80 -15.00 12.84
C ASP A 210 14.40 -14.08 14.02
N PRO A 211 14.83 -12.80 14.06
CA PRO A 211 14.35 -11.84 15.05
C PRO A 211 12.83 -11.62 15.03
N LEU A 212 12.21 -11.64 13.85
CA LEU A 212 10.76 -11.54 13.72
C LEU A 212 10.06 -12.75 14.34
N ASN A 213 10.56 -13.96 14.08
CA ASN A 213 10.02 -15.19 14.65
C ASN A 213 10.12 -15.17 16.18
N GLU A 214 11.26 -14.79 16.74
CA GLU A 214 11.45 -14.65 18.19
C GLU A 214 10.49 -13.61 18.80
N SER A 215 10.37 -12.43 18.18
CA SER A 215 9.45 -11.38 18.65
C SER A 215 7.99 -11.85 18.60
N LEU A 216 7.59 -12.51 17.52
CA LEU A 216 6.25 -13.05 17.38
C LEU A 216 5.97 -14.17 18.38
N GLN A 217 6.97 -14.92 18.85
CA GLN A 217 6.80 -15.96 19.88
C GLN A 217 6.55 -15.36 21.27
N GLN A 218 7.17 -14.22 21.57
CA GLN A 218 7.09 -13.54 22.88
C GLN A 218 5.90 -12.59 23.00
N THR A 219 5.32 -12.14 21.88
CA THR A 219 4.19 -11.21 21.87
C THR A 219 2.85 -11.87 22.25
N THR A 220 1.87 -11.05 22.63
CA THR A 220 0.50 -11.51 22.95
C THR A 220 -0.12 -12.21 21.75
N VAL A 221 -0.65 -13.42 21.96
CA VAL A 221 -1.20 -14.25 20.88
C VAL A 221 -2.58 -13.74 20.44
N THR A 222 -2.61 -13.06 19.29
CA THR A 222 -3.82 -12.63 18.58
C THR A 222 -4.08 -13.49 17.32
N GLY A 223 -5.18 -13.23 16.61
CA GLY A 223 -5.43 -13.81 15.28
C GLY A 223 -4.30 -13.49 14.30
N CYS A 224 -3.81 -12.25 14.31
CA CYS A 224 -2.69 -11.81 13.48
C CYS A 224 -1.36 -12.44 13.86
N THR A 225 -1.13 -12.67 15.15
CA THR A 225 0.05 -13.43 15.60
C THR A 225 0.03 -14.84 15.02
N ARG A 226 -1.13 -15.52 15.08
CA ARG A 226 -1.28 -16.87 14.54
C ARG A 226 -1.09 -16.91 13.03
N GLU A 227 -1.68 -15.98 12.29
CA GLU A 227 -1.54 -15.96 10.84
C GLU A 227 -0.13 -15.61 10.38
N LEU A 228 0.50 -14.58 10.93
CA LEU A 228 1.88 -14.24 10.57
C LEU A 228 2.85 -15.40 10.88
N ARG A 229 2.68 -16.08 12.02
CA ARG A 229 3.48 -17.27 12.36
C ARG A 229 3.34 -18.40 11.31
N LYS A 230 2.15 -18.64 10.75
CA LYS A 230 1.96 -19.63 9.67
C LYS A 230 2.73 -19.27 8.40
N GLN A 231 2.94 -17.97 8.14
CA GLN A 231 3.62 -17.50 6.93
C GLN A 231 5.15 -17.44 7.06
N LEU A 232 5.70 -17.45 8.27
CA LEU A 232 7.15 -17.32 8.52
C LEU A 232 8.01 -18.27 7.68
N HIS A 233 7.57 -19.51 7.49
CA HIS A 233 8.31 -20.46 6.66
C HIS A 233 8.44 -19.98 5.21
N LEU A 234 7.35 -19.50 4.61
CA LEU A 234 7.33 -18.99 3.24
C LEU A 234 8.13 -17.67 3.12
N LEU A 235 8.04 -16.81 4.14
CA LEU A 235 8.83 -15.59 4.21
C LEU A 235 10.33 -15.90 4.31
N ARG A 236 10.73 -16.92 5.08
CA ARG A 236 12.13 -17.40 5.16
C ARG A 236 12.65 -17.88 3.81
N LEU A 237 11.83 -18.61 3.05
CA LEU A 237 12.21 -19.06 1.70
C LEU A 237 12.42 -17.89 0.75
N SER A 238 11.55 -16.88 0.81
CA SER A 238 11.69 -15.63 0.03
C SER A 238 12.97 -14.89 0.40
N ALA A 239 13.21 -14.66 1.70
CA ALA A 239 14.41 -14.02 2.23
C ALA A 239 15.69 -14.74 1.80
N SER A 240 15.75 -16.07 1.97
CA SER A 240 16.91 -16.87 1.58
C SER A 240 17.23 -16.76 0.09
N ARG A 241 16.20 -16.66 -0.76
CA ARG A 241 16.40 -16.45 -2.21
C ARG A 241 17.03 -15.09 -2.48
N VAL A 242 16.56 -14.03 -1.82
CA VAL A 242 17.11 -12.68 -1.95
C VAL A 242 18.56 -12.64 -1.46
N ASP A 243 18.85 -13.19 -0.29
CA ASP A 243 20.21 -13.25 0.27
C ASP A 243 21.20 -13.94 -0.68
N LYS A 244 20.79 -15.07 -1.29
CA LYS A 244 21.62 -15.77 -2.29
C LYS A 244 21.92 -14.91 -3.51
N ILE A 245 20.92 -14.21 -4.05
CA ILE A 245 21.10 -13.33 -5.21
C ILE A 245 22.02 -12.16 -4.86
N THR A 246 21.83 -11.53 -3.70
CA THR A 246 22.66 -10.42 -3.23
C THR A 246 24.12 -10.84 -3.02
N ALA A 247 24.34 -12.03 -2.45
CA ALA A 247 25.68 -12.59 -2.25
C ALA A 247 26.37 -12.87 -3.60
N GLN A 248 25.65 -13.43 -4.57
CA GLN A 248 26.17 -13.69 -5.92
C GLN A 248 26.55 -12.37 -6.63
N ALA A 249 25.67 -11.37 -6.62
CA ALA A 249 25.94 -10.06 -7.22
C ALA A 249 27.16 -9.37 -6.60
N SER A 250 27.32 -9.50 -5.28
CA SER A 250 28.47 -8.95 -4.55
C SER A 250 29.79 -9.66 -4.88
N ALA A 251 29.75 -10.94 -5.26
CA ALA A 251 30.92 -11.70 -5.70
C ALA A 251 31.35 -11.30 -7.12
N THR A 252 30.40 -11.11 -8.03
CA THR A 252 30.66 -10.73 -9.43
C THR A 252 31.20 -9.30 -9.55
N ASN A 253 30.81 -8.39 -8.65
CA ASN A 253 31.34 -7.01 -8.63
C ASN A 253 32.76 -6.89 -8.05
N LYS A 254 33.33 -7.97 -7.50
CA LYS A 254 34.70 -7.99 -6.93
C LYS A 254 35.74 -8.59 -7.88
N THR A 255 35.32 -9.08 -9.05
CA THR A 255 36.15 -9.60 -10.15
C THR A 255 36.17 -8.62 -11.30
#